data_AF-A0A060CAI3-F1
#
_entry.id   AF-A0A060CAI3-F1
#
_cell.length_a   1.000
_cell.length_b   1.000
_cell.length_c   1.000
_cell.angle_alpha   90.00
_cell.angle_beta   90.00
_cell.angle_gamma   90.00
#
_symmetry.space_group_name_H-M   'P 1'
#
loop_
_entity.id
_entity.type
_entity.pdbx_description
1 polymer ?
#
loop_
_entity_poly.entity_id
_entity_poly.type
_entity_poly.pdbx_seq_one_letter_code
_entity_poly.pdbx_strand_id
1 'polypeptide(L)'
;FHRHWRDVPESAWRWRNFSPAEIACRGTGKLLVNEPALDRLQALRDRLGKPLIVRSAYRSPEHNRAVGGATRSKHLDGAAFDIAMANHDPVAFEAAAREVGFLGFGFYPRSGFIHVDLGPARQWGERFPVRRRHLQPRRRRARRCWLTAAP
;
A
#
# COMPACT_ATOMS: atom_id res chain seq x y z
N PHE A 1 19.29 5.54 6.48
CA PHE A 1 18.78 6.74 5.77
C PHE A 1 19.61 6.95 4.52
N HIS A 2 19.00 7.30 3.40
CA HIS A 2 19.68 7.55 2.12
C HIS A 2 19.26 8.91 1.56
N ARG A 3 20.23 9.64 0.99
CA ARG A 3 20.00 10.95 0.37
C ARG A 3 19.16 10.82 -0.89
N HIS A 4 19.30 9.71 -1.61
CA HIS A 4 18.44 9.32 -2.70
C HIS A 4 18.23 7.80 -2.69
N TRP A 5 17.08 7.32 -3.14
CA TRP A 5 16.76 5.88 -3.17
C TRP A 5 17.67 5.06 -4.09
N ARG A 6 18.31 5.72 -5.06
CA ARG A 6 19.33 5.11 -5.94
C ARG A 6 20.61 4.76 -5.19
N ASP A 7 20.83 5.34 -4.02
CA ASP A 7 22.01 5.10 -3.19
C ASP A 7 21.84 3.85 -2.30
N VAL A 8 20.74 3.10 -2.46
CA VAL A 8 20.49 1.86 -1.74
C VAL A 8 21.23 0.73 -2.45
N PRO A 9 22.18 0.05 -1.79
CA PRO A 9 22.80 -1.13 -2.36
C PRO A 9 21.74 -2.23 -2.57
N GLU A 10 21.73 -2.88 -3.73
CA GLU A 10 20.78 -3.96 -4.01
C GLU A 10 20.83 -5.07 -2.96
N SER A 11 22.03 -5.40 -2.47
CA SER A 11 22.24 -6.40 -1.43
C SER A 11 21.63 -6.04 -0.07
N ALA A 12 21.33 -4.77 0.18
CA ALA A 12 20.74 -4.31 1.44
C ALA A 12 19.20 -4.38 1.43
N TRP A 13 18.57 -4.51 0.26
CA TRP A 13 17.12 -4.44 0.12
C TRP A 13 16.45 -5.81 0.18
N ARG A 14 15.77 -6.13 1.29
CA ARG A 14 15.17 -7.46 1.53
C ARG A 14 13.68 -7.59 1.23
N TRP A 15 12.96 -6.48 1.06
CA TRP A 15 11.49 -6.50 0.86
C TRP A 15 11.15 -6.74 -0.61
N ARG A 16 11.09 -8.02 -0.99
CA ARG A 16 10.98 -8.50 -2.37
C ARG A 16 9.82 -7.94 -3.19
N ASN A 17 8.73 -7.52 -2.54
CA ASN A 17 7.56 -7.00 -3.23
C ASN A 17 7.54 -5.47 -3.40
N PHE A 18 8.58 -4.78 -2.92
CA PHE A 18 8.70 -3.33 -3.00
C PHE A 18 10.08 -2.96 -3.52
N SER A 19 10.16 -1.82 -4.18
CA SER A 19 11.44 -1.20 -4.54
C SER A 19 11.78 -0.03 -3.61
N PRO A 20 13.07 0.35 -3.49
CA PRO A 20 13.46 1.58 -2.80
C PRO A 20 12.71 2.82 -3.32
N ALA A 21 12.48 2.89 -4.64
CA ALA A 21 11.77 3.99 -5.28
C ALA A 21 10.31 4.11 -4.83
N GLU A 22 9.61 2.99 -4.64
CA GLU A 22 8.22 2.99 -4.15
C GLU A 22 8.10 3.48 -2.71
N ILE A 23 9.13 3.27 -1.90
CA ILE A 23 9.18 3.63 -0.48
C ILE A 23 9.74 5.05 -0.25
N ALA A 24 10.51 5.55 -1.21
CA ALA A 24 11.14 6.86 -1.13
C ALA A 24 10.13 8.01 -1.11
N CYS A 25 10.60 9.16 -0.62
CA CYS A 25 9.86 10.39 -0.71
C CYS A 25 9.68 10.80 -2.17
N ARG A 26 8.44 10.86 -2.63
CA ARG A 26 8.10 11.26 -4.02
C ARG A 26 8.56 12.67 -4.38
N GLY A 27 8.65 13.57 -3.40
CA GLY A 27 9.09 14.95 -3.63
C GLY A 27 10.59 15.12 -3.78
N THR A 28 11.39 14.29 -3.10
CA THR A 28 12.84 14.55 -2.96
C THR A 28 13.73 13.36 -3.29
N GLY A 29 13.16 12.18 -3.50
CA GLY A 29 13.88 10.93 -3.70
C GLY A 29 14.60 10.40 -2.44
N LYS A 30 14.62 11.16 -1.34
CA LYS A 30 15.18 10.73 -0.06
C LYS A 30 14.45 9.49 0.45
N LEU A 31 15.18 8.62 1.15
CA LEU A 31 14.62 7.39 1.70
C LEU A 31 15.02 7.22 3.17
N LEU A 32 14.03 7.09 4.03
CA LEU A 32 14.21 6.62 5.39
C LEU A 32 13.67 5.20 5.48
N VAL A 33 14.57 4.25 5.72
CA VAL A 33 14.22 2.84 5.92
C VAL A 33 13.81 2.64 7.38
N ASN A 34 12.55 2.28 7.59
CA ASN A 34 12.05 1.83 8.88
C ASN A 34 11.75 0.34 8.77
N GLU A 35 12.67 -0.48 9.29
CA GLU A 35 12.62 -1.92 9.08
C GLU A 35 11.34 -2.58 9.60
N PRO A 36 10.89 -2.33 10.86
CA PRO A 36 9.62 -2.88 11.34
C PRO A 36 8.41 -2.50 10.48
N ALA A 37 8.36 -1.26 9.98
CA ALA A 37 7.25 -0.81 9.14
C ALA A 37 7.23 -1.51 7.78
N LEU A 38 8.40 -1.69 7.16
CA LEU A 38 8.51 -2.40 5.89
C LEU A 38 8.27 -3.89 6.04
N ASP A 39 8.68 -4.50 7.16
CA ASP A 39 8.35 -5.89 7.48
C ASP A 39 6.82 -6.09 7.58
N ARG A 40 6.09 -5.14 8.18
CA ARG A 40 4.62 -5.17 8.19
C ARG A 40 4.00 -4.94 6.82
N LEU A 41 4.55 -4.03 6.02
CA LEU A 41 4.07 -3.78 4.66
C LEU A 41 4.25 -5.01 3.77
N GLN A 42 5.39 -5.69 3.88
CA GLN A 42 5.68 -6.96 3.21
C GLN A 42 4.72 -8.06 3.65
N ALA A 43 4.51 -8.25 4.95
CA ALA A 43 3.54 -9.21 5.47
C ALA A 43 2.10 -8.91 4.98
N LEU A 44 1.71 -7.63 4.92
CA LEU A 44 0.40 -7.23 4.40
C LEU A 44 0.24 -7.62 2.92
N ARG A 45 1.27 -7.35 2.12
CA ARG A 45 1.31 -7.67 0.70
C ARG A 45 1.24 -9.18 0.43
N ASP A 46 1.92 -9.97 1.26
CA ASP A 46 1.90 -11.43 1.18
C ASP A 46 0.52 -11.97 1.60
N ARG A 47 -0.04 -11.48 2.70
CA ARG A 47 -1.36 -11.88 3.20
C ARG A 47 -2.49 -11.60 2.22
N LEU A 48 -2.46 -10.44 1.56
CA LEU A 48 -3.50 -10.07 0.59
C LEU A 48 -3.35 -10.78 -0.76
N GLY A 49 -2.17 -11.35 -1.05
CA GLY A 49 -1.89 -12.03 -2.31
C GLY A 49 -2.02 -11.14 -3.56
N LYS A 50 -2.08 -9.80 -3.41
CA LYS A 50 -2.25 -8.83 -4.50
C LYS A 50 -1.37 -7.59 -4.31
N PRO A 51 -0.88 -6.95 -5.40
CA PRO A 51 -0.06 -5.74 -5.35
C PRO A 51 -0.61 -4.67 -4.41
N LEU A 52 0.26 -4.06 -3.59
CA LEU A 52 -0.06 -2.85 -2.85
C LEU A 52 0.40 -1.64 -3.67
N ILE A 53 -0.54 -0.80 -4.11
CA ILE A 53 -0.20 0.41 -4.85
C ILE A 53 0.14 1.50 -3.83
N VAL A 54 1.44 1.66 -3.54
CA VAL A 54 1.96 2.64 -2.57
C VAL A 54 1.91 4.03 -3.17
N ARG A 55 1.03 4.89 -2.63
CA ARG A 55 0.90 6.30 -3.04
C ARG A 55 1.86 7.21 -2.32
N SER A 56 2.17 6.92 -1.06
CA SER A 56 3.13 7.65 -0.25
C SER A 56 3.65 6.73 0.84
N ALA A 57 4.95 6.82 1.12
CA ALA A 57 5.63 6.08 2.18
C ALA A 57 6.44 7.07 3.03
N TYR A 58 7.76 7.12 2.94
CA TYR A 58 8.49 8.20 3.61
C TYR A 58 8.15 9.57 3.01
N ARG A 59 8.01 10.60 3.85
CA ARG A 59 8.00 12.01 3.42
C ARG A 59 9.14 12.74 4.10
N SER A 60 9.99 13.42 3.33
CA SER A 60 10.97 14.34 3.92
C SER A 60 10.25 15.53 4.57
N PRO A 61 10.85 16.18 5.58
CA PRO A 61 10.23 17.32 6.27
C PRO A 61 9.74 18.42 5.33
N GLU A 62 10.53 18.75 4.31
CA GLU A 62 10.19 19.72 3.28
C GLU A 62 9.00 19.29 2.42
N HIS A 63 8.95 18.03 1.98
CA HIS A 63 7.84 17.51 1.20
C HIS A 63 6.56 17.40 2.04
N ASN A 64 6.67 16.93 3.29
CA ASN A 64 5.54 16.85 4.21
C ASN A 64 4.93 18.23 4.46
N ARG A 65 5.74 19.28 4.62
CA ARG A 65 5.25 20.66 4.74
C ARG A 65 4.57 21.14 3.47
N ALA A 66 5.17 20.88 2.30
CA ALA A 66 4.63 21.31 1.00
C ALA A 66 3.25 20.71 0.70
N VAL A 67 2.97 19.50 1.16
CA VAL A 67 1.66 18.84 0.98
C VAL A 67 0.68 19.09 2.14
N GLY A 68 1.02 19.99 3.08
CA GLY A 68 0.17 20.29 4.24
C GLY A 68 0.07 19.13 5.25
N GLY A 69 1.07 18.25 5.31
CA GLY A 69 1.11 17.11 6.21
C GLY A 69 1.26 17.52 7.68
N ALA A 70 0.73 16.70 8.59
CA ALA A 70 0.82 16.94 10.03
C ALA A 70 2.28 17.03 10.51
N THR A 71 2.54 17.88 11.50
CA THR A 71 3.89 18.11 12.08
C THR A 71 4.47 16.87 12.75
N ARG A 72 3.62 15.99 13.28
CA ARG A 72 3.99 14.70 13.88
C ARG A 72 3.55 13.51 13.01
N SER A 73 3.57 13.68 11.68
CA SER A 73 3.17 12.63 10.74
C SER A 73 4.10 11.42 10.80
N LYS A 74 3.53 10.22 10.83
CA LYS A 74 4.30 8.96 10.79
C LYS A 74 5.02 8.71 9.46
N HIS A 75 4.67 9.45 8.40
CA HIS A 75 5.45 9.47 7.16
C HIS A 75 6.86 10.07 7.36
N LEU A 76 7.04 10.98 8.32
CA LEU A 76 8.35 11.55 8.66
C LEU A 76 9.29 10.51 9.30
N ASP A 77 8.71 9.48 9.92
CA ASP A 77 9.43 8.40 10.61
C ASP A 77 9.66 7.18 9.69
N GLY A 78 9.23 7.26 8.42
CA GLY A 78 9.19 6.10 7.51
C GLY A 78 8.21 5.01 7.95
N ALA A 79 7.31 5.31 8.89
CA ALA A 79 6.46 4.35 9.59
C ALA A 79 4.99 4.37 9.12
N ALA A 80 4.71 4.98 7.97
CA ALA A 80 3.38 5.12 7.42
C ALA A 80 3.33 4.91 5.92
N PHE A 81 2.21 4.36 5.45
CA PHE A 81 1.97 4.06 4.04
C PHE A 81 0.54 4.46 3.65
N ASP A 82 0.42 5.22 2.57
CA ASP A 82 -0.87 5.51 1.92
C ASP A 82 -1.05 4.52 0.77
N ILE A 83 -1.99 3.59 0.89
CA ILE A 83 -2.21 2.50 -0.07
C ILE A 83 -3.50 2.73 -0.86
N ALA A 84 -3.43 2.71 -2.19
CA ALA A 84 -4.61 2.89 -3.03
C ALA A 84 -5.58 1.70 -2.90
N MET A 85 -6.87 1.99 -2.80
CA MET A 85 -7.95 0.99 -2.71
C MET A 85 -8.51 0.60 -4.07
N ALA A 86 -7.81 0.92 -5.17
CA ALA A 86 -8.27 0.66 -6.53
C ALA A 86 -8.37 -0.85 -6.84
N ASN A 87 -7.52 -1.67 -6.22
CA ASN A 87 -7.44 -3.12 -6.44
C ASN A 87 -7.71 -3.96 -5.18
N HIS A 88 -8.18 -3.32 -4.10
CA HIS A 88 -8.48 -3.97 -2.82
C HIS A 88 -9.92 -3.71 -2.39
N ASP A 89 -10.48 -4.66 -1.65
CA ASP A 89 -11.68 -4.40 -0.87
C ASP A 89 -11.28 -3.68 0.43
N PRO A 90 -11.80 -2.46 0.71
CA PRO A 90 -11.35 -1.69 1.87
C PRO A 90 -11.53 -2.39 3.22
N VAL A 91 -12.58 -3.20 3.37
CA VAL A 91 -12.87 -3.91 4.62
C VAL A 91 -11.87 -5.05 4.81
N ALA A 92 -11.65 -5.86 3.77
CA ALA A 92 -10.66 -6.94 3.81
C ALA A 92 -9.23 -6.40 3.97
N PHE A 93 -8.91 -5.26 3.34
CA PHE A 93 -7.61 -4.60 3.48
C PHE A 93 -7.36 -4.16 4.92
N GLU A 94 -8.32 -3.47 5.55
CA GLU A 94 -8.18 -3.02 6.94
C GLU A 94 -7.99 -4.20 7.89
N ALA A 95 -8.80 -5.26 7.75
CA ALA A 95 -8.67 -6.47 8.57
C ALA A 95 -7.26 -7.07 8.45
N ALA A 96 -6.77 -7.26 7.23
CA ALA A 96 -5.43 -7.78 6.98
C ALA A 96 -4.32 -6.88 7.54
N ALA A 97 -4.48 -5.55 7.42
CA ALA A 97 -3.51 -4.59 7.94
C ALA A 97 -3.43 -4.62 9.48
N ARG A 98 -4.57 -4.78 10.17
CA ARG A 98 -4.61 -4.95 11.63
C ARG A 98 -3.92 -6.24 12.06
N GLU A 99 -4.17 -7.34 11.35
CA GLU A 99 -3.60 -8.65 11.66
C GLU A 99 -2.07 -8.68 11.53
N VAL A 100 -1.49 -7.88 10.65
CA VAL A 100 -0.03 -7.72 10.54
C VAL A 100 0.53 -6.63 11.45
N GLY A 101 -0.29 -6.00 12.30
CA GLY A 101 0.16 -5.12 13.37
C GLY A 101 0.22 -3.63 13.03
N PHE A 102 -0.46 -3.15 12.00
CA PHE A 102 -0.71 -1.71 11.85
C PHE A 102 -1.73 -1.23 12.90
N LEU A 103 -1.52 -0.02 13.42
CA LEU A 103 -2.29 0.52 14.56
C LEU A 103 -3.02 1.81 14.22
N GLY A 104 -2.42 2.69 13.42
CA GLY A 104 -3.03 3.92 12.94
C GLY A 104 -3.72 3.73 11.60
N PHE A 105 -4.95 4.22 11.47
CA PHE A 105 -5.77 4.09 10.25
C PHE A 105 -6.43 5.41 9.85
N GLY A 106 -6.10 5.92 8.66
CA GLY A 106 -6.78 7.06 8.05
C GLY A 106 -7.56 6.64 6.82
N PHE A 107 -8.85 6.96 6.73
CA PHE A 107 -9.69 6.56 5.62
C PHE A 107 -10.03 7.75 4.70
N TYR A 108 -9.64 7.64 3.42
CA TYR A 108 -9.79 8.72 2.44
C TYR A 108 -10.51 8.21 1.18
N PRO A 109 -11.82 7.94 1.23
CA PRO A 109 -12.58 7.38 0.11
C PRO A 109 -12.62 8.30 -1.11
N ARG A 110 -12.77 9.61 -0.90
CA ARG A 110 -12.73 10.61 -1.99
C ARG A 110 -11.39 10.62 -2.72
N SER A 111 -10.30 10.41 -1.97
CA SER A 111 -8.97 10.31 -2.53
C SER A 111 -8.64 8.89 -3.01
N GLY A 112 -9.38 7.86 -2.59
CA GLY A 112 -9.21 6.47 -3.02
C GLY A 112 -8.07 5.71 -2.33
N PHE A 113 -7.69 6.06 -1.10
CA PHE A 113 -6.63 5.35 -0.36
C PHE A 113 -6.95 5.16 1.13
N ILE A 114 -6.26 4.21 1.76
CA ILE A 114 -6.20 4.04 3.21
C ILE A 114 -4.76 4.32 3.66
N HIS A 115 -4.63 5.16 4.68
CA HIS A 115 -3.40 5.38 5.42
C HIS A 115 -3.27 4.33 6.52
N VAL A 116 -2.09 3.70 6.62
CA VAL A 116 -1.73 2.79 7.71
C VAL A 116 -0.41 3.18 8.32
N ASP A 117 -0.27 3.10 9.65
CA ASP A 117 0.97 3.42 10.35
C ASP A 117 1.20 2.65 11.66
N LEU A 118 2.43 2.69 12.17
CA LEU A 118 2.87 2.05 13.43
C LEU A 118 2.87 3.00 14.64
N GLY A 119 2.20 4.15 14.57
CA GLY A 119 2.01 5.04 15.72
C GLY A 119 0.98 4.49 16.72
N PRO A 120 0.53 5.33 17.68
CA PRO A 120 -0.53 4.95 18.61
C PRO A 120 -1.79 4.47 17.90
N ALA A 121 -2.48 3.50 18.48
CA ALA A 121 -3.74 2.97 17.98
C ALA A 121 -4.77 4.10 17.85
N ARG A 122 -5.19 4.40 16.63
CA ARG A 122 -6.12 5.49 16.33
C ARG A 122 -6.75 5.32 14.96
N GLN A 123 -7.89 5.96 14.77
CA GLN A 123 -8.58 6.00 13.48
C GLN A 123 -9.14 7.39 13.19
N TRP A 124 -9.12 7.81 11.92
CA TRP A 124 -9.65 9.10 11.48
C TRP A 124 -10.13 9.06 10.02
N GLY A 125 -10.85 10.10 9.59
CA GLY A 125 -11.44 10.18 8.25
C GLY A 125 -12.77 9.45 8.12
N GLU A 126 -13.17 9.19 6.89
CA GLU A 126 -14.49 8.64 6.55
C GLU A 126 -14.36 7.21 6.03
N ARG A 127 -15.22 6.30 6.50
CA ARG A 127 -15.21 4.91 6.03
C ARG A 127 -15.52 4.85 4.54
N PHE A 128 -14.91 3.89 3.85
CA PHE A 128 -15.26 3.61 2.46
C PHE A 128 -16.70 3.10 2.40
N PRO A 129 -17.51 3.57 1.43
CA PRO A 129 -18.85 3.06 1.25
C PRO A 129 -18.80 1.56 0.96
N VAL A 130 -19.72 0.81 1.57
CA VAL A 130 -19.83 -0.63 1.33
C VAL A 130 -20.14 -0.81 -0.16
N ARG A 131 -19.19 -1.38 -0.90
CA ARG A 131 -19.43 -1.75 -2.29
C ARG A 131 -20.40 -2.93 -2.27
N ARG A 132 -21.69 -2.69 -2.58
CA ARG A 132 -22.61 -3.77 -2.94
C ARG A 132 -22.02 -4.47 -4.17
N ARG A 133 -21.34 -5.60 -3.95
CA ARG A 133 -20.91 -6.48 -5.03
C ARG A 133 -22.17 -6.90 -5.79
N HIS A 134 -22.38 -6.35 -6.97
CA HIS A 134 -23.21 -7.03 -7.94
C HIS A 134 -22.45 -8.30 -8.30
N LEU A 135 -22.94 -9.43 -7.77
CA LEU A 135 -22.53 -10.75 -8.20
C LEU A 135 -22.93 -10.89 -9.67
N GLN A 136 -22.09 -10.41 -10.58
CA GLN A 136 -22.16 -10.81 -11.97
C GLN A 136 -21.62 -12.25 -12.00
N PRO A 137 -22.44 -13.27 -12.29
CA PRO A 137 -21.95 -14.63 -12.40
C PRO A 137 -20.89 -14.65 -13.51
N ARG A 138 -19.70 -15.14 -13.19
CA ARG A 138 -18.64 -15.34 -14.18
C ARG A 138 -19.20 -16.23 -15.28
N ARG A 139 -19.52 -15.65 -16.44
CA ARG A 139 -19.82 -16.43 -17.64
C ARG A 139 -18.58 -17.25 -17.97
N ARG A 140 -18.63 -18.56 -17.68
CA ARG A 140 -17.66 -19.53 -18.18
C ARG A 140 -17.67 -19.42 -19.71
N ARG A 141 -16.58 -18.92 -20.31
CA ARG A 141 -16.39 -19.05 -21.76
C ARG A 141 -16.24 -20.54 -22.06
N ALA A 142 -17.25 -21.13 -22.67
CA ALA A 142 -17.16 -22.46 -23.25
C ALA A 142 -16.10 -22.41 -24.37
N ARG A 143 -15.04 -23.20 -24.25
CA ARG A 143 -14.10 -23.46 -25.34
C ARG A 143 -14.81 -24.38 -26.33
N ARG A 144 -15.13 -23.89 -27.53
CA ARG A 144 -15.54 -24.76 -28.64
C ARG A 144 -14.29 -25.46 -29.18
N CYS A 145 -14.17 -26.76 -28.93
CA CYS A 145 -13.27 -27.65 -29.65
C CYS A 145 -13.90 -27.95 -31.01
N TRP A 146 -13.22 -27.59 -32.10
CA TRP A 146 -13.55 -28.09 -33.43
C TRP A 146 -12.73 -29.35 -33.65
N LEU A 147 -13.39 -30.51 -33.64
CA LEU A 147 -12.81 -31.76 -34.15
C LEU A 147 -12.98 -31.75 -35.67
N THR A 148 -11.85 -31.83 -36.36
CA THR A 148 -11.76 -32.12 -37.80
C THR A 148 -12.13 -33.58 -38.03
N ALA A 149 -13.07 -33.85 -38.93
CA ALA A 149 -13.27 -35.17 -39.52
C ALA A 149 -13.09 -35.03 -41.03
N ALA A 150 -12.02 -35.64 -41.54
CA ALA A 150 -11.83 -35.90 -42.97
C ALA A 150 -12.51 -37.24 -43.32
N PRO A 151 -13.07 -37.40 -44.52
CA PRO A 151 -13.12 -38.68 -45.19
C PRO A 151 -11.84 -38.94 -46.00
#